data_AF-A0A6G1A8P1-F1
#
_entry.id   AF-A0A6G1A8P1-F1
#
_cell.length_a   1.000
_cell.length_b   1.000
_cell.length_c   1.000
_cell.angle_alpha   90.00
_cell.angle_beta   90.00
_cell.angle_gamma   90.00
#
_symmetry.space_group_name_H-M   'P 1'
#
loop_
_entity.id
_entity.type
_entity.pdbx_description
1 polymer ?
#
loop_
_entity_poly.entity_id
_entity_poly.type
_entity_poly.pdbx_seq_one_letter_code
_entity_poly.pdbx_strand_id
1 'polypeptide(L)'
;EMLKTDISKITEQEFRTIVIKLIAGLDKGMEDIRETTATKTMELKDSCDELKSAINEMQNKMEASNAWTEEAERRISDLEDIIIQKEEAEKKRDKLIQEHERRVRELSNTIKQNNICIIGIPEEEERGKGAEGVLELIIAENFPSLGKETDAEIQEAHRTPFRHNLNQSSA
;
A
#
# COMPACT_ATOMS: atom_id res chain seq x y z
N GLU A 1 -30.30 64.53 40.97
CA GLU A 1 -30.66 65.90 41.39
C GLU A 1 -30.37 66.24 42.85
N MET A 2 -30.29 65.29 43.79
CA MET A 2 -30.12 65.57 45.24
C MET A 2 -28.75 66.12 45.68
N LEU A 3 -27.74 66.16 44.81
CA LEU A 3 -26.37 66.60 45.14
C LEU A 3 -26.12 68.10 44.88
N LYS A 4 -27.11 68.84 44.38
CA LYS A 4 -26.97 70.26 44.02
C LYS A 4 -27.47 71.23 45.10
N THR A 5 -27.92 70.74 46.25
CA THR A 5 -28.52 71.57 47.29
C THR A 5 -27.45 72.03 48.29
N ASP A 6 -27.35 73.33 48.52
CA ASP A 6 -26.41 73.95 49.46
C ASP A 6 -26.73 73.50 50.90
N ILE A 7 -25.83 72.70 51.48
CA ILE A 7 -25.99 72.04 52.78
C ILE A 7 -26.16 73.06 53.91
N SER A 8 -25.68 74.30 53.72
CA SER A 8 -25.79 75.38 54.69
C SER A 8 -27.21 75.93 54.89
N LYS A 9 -28.18 75.56 54.04
CA LYS A 9 -29.55 76.11 54.01
C LYS A 9 -30.67 75.13 54.35
N ILE A 10 -30.35 73.87 54.66
CA ILE A 10 -31.34 72.81 54.93
C ILE A 10 -31.46 72.51 56.43
N THR A 11 -32.63 72.02 56.84
CA THR A 11 -32.88 71.60 58.24
C THR A 11 -32.24 70.24 58.55
N GLU A 12 -31.94 69.98 59.82
CA GLU A 12 -31.38 68.70 60.29
C GLU A 12 -32.25 67.48 59.87
N GLN A 13 -33.58 67.64 59.85
CA GLN A 13 -34.50 66.59 59.43
C GLN A 13 -34.39 66.29 57.92
N GLU A 14 -34.24 67.33 57.10
CA GLU A 14 -34.02 67.18 55.65
C GLU A 14 -32.65 66.53 55.38
N PHE A 15 -31.60 66.95 56.10
CA PHE A 15 -30.28 66.33 56.01
C PHE A 15 -30.31 64.84 56.35
N ARG A 16 -30.93 64.44 57.47
CA ARG A 16 -31.11 63.03 57.85
C ARG A 16 -31.86 62.24 56.78
N THR A 17 -32.92 62.82 56.22
CA THR A 17 -33.71 62.18 55.15
C THR A 17 -32.87 61.95 53.89
N ILE A 18 -32.02 62.91 53.52
CA ILE A 18 -31.09 62.79 52.38
C ILE A 18 -30.08 61.66 52.65
N VAL A 19 -29.46 61.63 53.84
CA VAL A 19 -28.48 60.60 54.21
C VAL A 19 -29.10 59.20 54.19
N ILE A 20 -30.29 59.02 54.77
CA ILE A 20 -31.00 57.73 54.78
C ILE A 20 -31.28 57.25 53.34
N LYS A 21 -31.75 58.14 52.46
CA LYS A 21 -31.98 57.81 51.04
C LYS A 21 -30.71 57.41 50.31
N LEU A 22 -29.58 58.07 50.60
CA LEU A 22 -28.27 57.73 50.02
C LEU A 22 -27.80 56.35 50.49
N ILE A 23 -27.89 56.06 51.79
CA ILE A 23 -27.50 54.76 52.36
C ILE A 23 -28.37 53.65 51.77
N ALA A 24 -29.69 53.83 51.72
CA ALA A 24 -30.60 52.84 51.13
C ALA A 24 -30.33 52.61 49.63
N GLY A 25 -29.96 53.66 48.88
CA GLY A 25 -29.57 53.53 47.48
C GLY A 25 -28.26 52.76 47.29
N LEU A 26 -27.27 53.00 48.16
CA LEU A 26 -26.01 52.24 48.18
C LEU A 26 -26.24 50.78 48.55
N ASP A 27 -27.05 50.51 49.58
CA ASP A 27 -27.37 49.16 50.04
C ASP A 27 -28.06 48.35 48.93
N LYS A 28 -29.04 48.96 48.25
CA LYS A 28 -29.68 48.34 47.08
C LYS A 28 -28.69 48.08 45.93
N GLY A 29 -27.83 49.05 45.62
CA GLY A 29 -26.81 48.87 44.57
C GLY A 29 -25.80 47.78 44.91
N MET A 30 -25.40 47.65 46.19
CA MET A 30 -24.55 46.57 46.67
C MET A 30 -25.25 45.22 46.56
N GLU A 31 -26.54 45.15 46.89
CA GLU A 31 -27.34 43.93 46.74
C GLU A 31 -27.42 43.48 45.26
N ASP A 32 -27.75 44.40 44.35
CA ASP A 32 -27.82 44.12 42.91
C ASP A 32 -26.45 43.64 42.36
N ILE A 33 -25.34 44.26 42.80
CA ILE A 33 -23.98 43.83 42.45
C ILE A 33 -23.69 42.43 43.02
N ARG A 34 -24.08 42.16 44.27
CA ARG A 34 -23.86 40.88 44.92
C ARG A 34 -24.61 39.76 44.21
N GLU A 35 -25.87 39.98 43.86
CA GLU A 35 -26.67 39.01 43.12
C GLU A 35 -26.09 38.76 41.72
N THR A 36 -25.78 39.82 40.97
CA THR A 36 -25.21 39.69 39.62
C THR A 36 -23.80 39.08 39.59
N THR A 37 -22.99 39.29 40.63
CA THR A 37 -21.68 38.63 40.75
C THR A 37 -21.83 37.16 41.15
N ALA A 38 -22.76 36.83 42.04
CA ALA A 38 -23.05 35.45 42.42
C ALA A 38 -23.55 34.62 41.22
N THR A 39 -24.48 35.15 40.42
CA THR A 39 -25.01 34.46 39.24
C THR A 39 -23.92 34.20 38.21
N LYS A 40 -23.15 35.23 37.83
CA LYS A 40 -22.02 35.07 36.90
C LYS A 40 -20.95 34.11 37.41
N THR A 41 -20.69 34.10 38.71
CA THR A 41 -19.72 33.17 39.32
C THR A 41 -20.21 31.72 39.20
N MET A 42 -21.52 31.50 39.36
CA MET A 42 -22.12 30.17 39.20
C MET A 42 -22.09 29.71 37.73
N GLU A 43 -22.46 30.58 36.78
CA GLU A 43 -22.38 30.29 35.34
C GLU A 43 -20.94 29.95 34.88
N LEU A 44 -19.95 30.71 35.36
CA LEU A 44 -18.54 30.43 35.04
C LEU A 44 -18.08 29.10 35.63
N LYS A 45 -18.55 28.75 36.82
CA LYS A 45 -18.21 27.47 37.45
C LYS A 45 -18.78 26.30 36.64
N ASP A 46 -20.06 26.38 36.26
CA ASP A 46 -20.70 25.33 35.46
C ASP A 46 -19.99 25.17 34.11
N SER A 47 -19.63 26.27 33.44
CA SER A 47 -18.84 26.24 32.22
C SER A 47 -17.44 25.63 32.42
N CYS A 48 -16.77 25.93 33.53
CA CYS A 48 -15.50 25.30 33.87
C CYS A 48 -15.63 23.78 34.08
N ASP A 49 -16.70 23.31 34.71
CA ASP A 49 -16.94 21.88 34.92
C ASP A 49 -17.23 21.14 33.60
N GLU A 50 -17.98 21.76 32.69
CA GLU A 50 -18.20 21.24 31.32
C GLU A 50 -16.89 21.15 30.53
N LEU A 51 -16.08 22.21 30.54
CA LEU A 51 -14.78 22.22 29.87
C LEU A 51 -13.85 21.14 30.43
N LYS A 52 -13.85 20.93 31.74
CA LYS A 52 -13.06 19.88 32.39
C LYS A 52 -13.49 18.49 31.94
N SER A 53 -14.80 18.24 31.84
CA SER A 53 -15.33 16.98 31.32
C SER A 53 -14.91 16.75 29.86
N ALA A 54 -15.01 17.78 29.02
CA ALA A 54 -14.61 17.71 27.61
C ALA A 54 -13.10 17.43 27.44
N ILE A 55 -12.25 18.06 28.25
CA ILE A 55 -10.80 17.81 28.25
C ILE A 55 -10.49 16.36 28.62
N ASN A 56 -11.13 15.82 29.65
CA ASN A 56 -10.94 14.42 30.04
C ASN A 56 -11.37 13.45 28.93
N GLU A 57 -12.48 13.72 28.25
CA GLU A 57 -12.92 12.89 27.12
C GLU A 57 -11.92 12.94 25.96
N MET A 58 -11.36 14.12 25.66
CA MET A 58 -10.31 14.27 24.66
C MET A 58 -9.04 13.51 25.02
N GLN A 59 -8.62 13.55 26.28
CA GLN A 59 -7.45 12.81 26.77
C GLN A 59 -7.64 11.30 26.57
N ASN A 60 -8.78 10.75 26.96
CA ASN A 60 -9.08 9.33 26.77
C ASN A 60 -9.06 8.91 25.29
N LYS A 61 -9.63 9.74 24.40
CA LYS A 61 -9.61 9.47 22.95
C LYS A 61 -8.18 9.51 22.38
N MET A 62 -7.36 10.44 22.86
CA MET A 62 -5.97 10.57 22.45
C MET A 62 -5.12 9.39 22.92
N GLU A 63 -5.31 8.92 24.15
CA GLU A 63 -4.66 7.70 24.66
C GLU A 63 -5.03 6.47 23.83
N ALA A 64 -6.32 6.30 23.50
CA ALA A 64 -6.78 5.22 22.63
C ALA A 64 -6.16 5.31 21.22
N SER A 65 -6.06 6.51 20.66
CA SER A 65 -5.43 6.75 19.36
C SER A 65 -3.94 6.42 19.37
N ASN A 66 -3.23 6.76 20.45
CA ASN A 66 -1.80 6.46 20.60
C ASN A 66 -1.57 4.95 20.67
N ALA A 67 -2.33 4.24 21.50
CA ALA A 67 -2.22 2.78 21.60
C ALA A 67 -2.51 2.09 20.26
N TRP A 68 -3.49 2.57 19.50
CA TRP A 68 -3.76 2.06 18.16
C TRP A 68 -2.61 2.34 17.18
N THR A 69 -1.98 3.52 17.29
CA THR A 69 -0.84 3.91 16.45
C THR A 69 0.38 3.03 16.73
N GLU A 70 0.72 2.83 18.01
CA GLU A 70 1.84 1.95 18.42
C GLU A 70 1.64 0.51 17.92
N GLU A 71 0.41 -0.01 18.00
CA GLU A 71 0.09 -1.34 17.48
C GLU A 71 0.20 -1.40 15.95
N ALA A 72 -0.24 -0.36 15.25
CA ALA A 72 -0.09 -0.27 13.79
C ALA A 72 1.39 -0.21 13.38
N GLU A 73 2.21 0.59 14.07
CA GLU A 73 3.66 0.67 13.84
C GLU A 73 4.35 -0.67 14.03
N ARG A 74 4.03 -1.39 15.12
CA ARG A 74 4.58 -2.72 15.37
C ARG A 74 4.23 -3.70 14.26
N ARG A 75 2.96 -3.71 13.81
CA ARG A 75 2.51 -4.55 12.69
C ARG A 75 3.20 -4.20 11.37
N ILE A 76 3.48 -2.91 11.12
CA ILE A 76 4.22 -2.48 9.93
C ILE A 76 5.66 -3.01 10.00
N SER A 77 6.32 -2.89 11.17
CA SER A 77 7.67 -3.41 11.37
C SER A 77 7.75 -4.93 11.15
N ASP A 78 6.78 -5.70 11.66
CA ASP A 78 6.70 -7.15 11.42
C ASP A 78 6.56 -7.47 9.92
N LEU A 79 5.80 -6.67 9.17
CA LEU A 79 5.62 -6.85 7.73
C LEU A 79 6.87 -6.48 6.92
N GLU A 80 7.61 -5.45 7.33
CA GLU A 80 8.87 -5.05 6.69
C GLU A 80 9.89 -6.20 6.73
N ASP A 81 10.02 -6.86 7.89
CA ASP A 81 10.90 -8.02 8.04
C ASP A 81 10.49 -9.20 7.14
N ILE A 82 9.18 -9.47 7.03
CA ILE A 82 8.65 -10.51 6.14
C ILE A 82 8.94 -10.20 4.67
N ILE A 83 8.80 -8.94 4.26
CA ILE A 83 9.08 -8.49 2.89
C ILE A 83 10.54 -8.74 2.55
N ILE A 84 11.47 -8.35 3.43
CA ILE A 84 12.92 -8.57 3.23
C ILE A 84 13.21 -10.07 3.06
N GLN A 85 12.68 -10.93 3.93
CA GLN A 85 12.87 -12.38 3.82
C GLN A 85 12.32 -12.95 2.50
N LYS A 86 11.16 -12.45 2.05
CA LYS A 86 10.55 -12.88 0.79
C LYS A 86 11.39 -12.48 -0.42
N GLU A 87 11.93 -11.27 -0.43
CA GLU A 87 12.82 -10.79 -1.50
C GLU A 87 14.11 -11.62 -1.59
N GLU A 88 14.72 -11.97 -0.45
CA GLU A 88 15.89 -12.85 -0.43
C GLU A 88 15.57 -14.25 -0.97
N ALA A 89 14.44 -14.82 -0.54
CA ALA A 89 13.97 -16.11 -1.04
C ALA A 89 13.67 -16.08 -2.55
N GLU A 90 13.14 -14.97 -3.05
CA GLU A 90 12.89 -14.74 -4.48
C GLU A 90 14.17 -14.68 -5.28
N LYS A 91 15.14 -13.86 -4.86
CA LYS A 91 16.47 -13.79 -5.48
C LYS A 91 17.14 -15.17 -5.55
N LYS A 92 16.96 -16.01 -4.53
CA LYS A 92 17.47 -17.38 -4.53
C LYS A 92 16.75 -18.28 -5.54
N ARG A 93 15.42 -18.18 -5.63
CA ARG A 93 14.61 -18.90 -6.62
C ARG A 93 14.99 -18.51 -8.05
N ASP A 94 15.17 -17.22 -8.32
CA ASP A 94 15.53 -16.72 -9.66
C ASP A 94 16.89 -17.26 -10.12
N LYS A 95 17.89 -17.28 -9.23
CA LYS A 95 19.20 -17.89 -9.51
C LYS A 95 19.07 -19.37 -9.85
N LEU A 96 18.22 -20.10 -9.13
CA LEU A 96 17.98 -21.52 -9.42
C LEU A 96 17.29 -21.71 -10.77
N ILE A 97 16.30 -20.88 -11.10
CA ILE A 97 15.61 -20.91 -12.40
C ILE A 97 16.60 -20.66 -13.53
N GLN A 98 17.41 -19.60 -13.44
CA GLN A 98 18.44 -19.29 -14.46
C GLN A 98 19.41 -20.45 -14.67
N GLU A 99 19.84 -21.08 -13.58
CA GLU A 99 20.75 -22.21 -13.62
C GLU A 99 20.09 -23.47 -14.19
N HIS A 100 18.81 -23.72 -13.88
CA HIS A 100 18.05 -24.81 -14.48
C HIS A 100 17.80 -24.59 -15.97
N GLU A 101 17.45 -23.38 -16.38
CA GLU A 101 17.29 -23.03 -17.80
C GLU A 101 18.58 -23.22 -18.59
N ARG A 102 19.72 -22.80 -18.02
CA ARG A 102 21.04 -23.02 -18.62
C ARG A 102 21.30 -24.52 -18.81
N ARG A 103 21.08 -25.33 -17.77
CA ARG A 103 21.24 -26.79 -17.83
C ARG A 103 20.31 -27.44 -18.84
N VAL A 104 19.06 -27.00 -18.95
CA VAL A 104 18.12 -27.51 -19.96
C VAL A 104 18.60 -27.19 -21.38
N ARG A 105 19.10 -25.97 -21.62
CA ARG A 105 19.68 -25.60 -22.91
C ARG A 105 20.90 -26.46 -23.25
N GLU A 106 21.80 -26.67 -22.28
CA GLU A 106 22.98 -27.52 -22.47
C GLU A 106 22.60 -28.97 -22.78
N LEU A 107 21.69 -29.57 -22.01
CA LEU A 107 21.19 -30.92 -22.27
C LEU A 107 20.51 -31.01 -23.65
N SER A 108 19.68 -30.03 -24.01
CA SER A 108 19.07 -29.99 -25.34
C SER A 108 20.12 -29.91 -26.45
N ASN A 109 21.19 -29.15 -26.26
CA ASN A 109 22.27 -29.05 -27.24
C ASN A 109 23.05 -30.37 -27.34
N THR A 110 23.34 -31.02 -26.21
CA THR A 110 23.98 -32.34 -26.18
C THR A 110 23.13 -33.40 -26.88
N ILE A 111 21.84 -33.46 -26.59
CA ILE A 111 20.92 -34.43 -27.22
C ILE A 111 20.84 -34.20 -28.74
N LYS A 112 20.86 -32.95 -29.19
CA LYS A 112 20.75 -32.58 -30.60
C LYS A 112 22.09 -32.49 -31.33
N GLN A 113 23.21 -32.79 -30.67
CA GLN A 113 24.55 -32.55 -31.23
C GLN A 113 24.78 -33.30 -32.55
N ASN A 114 24.20 -34.50 -32.70
CA ASN A 114 24.33 -35.33 -33.89
C ASN A 114 23.14 -35.19 -34.85
N ASN A 115 22.18 -34.31 -34.55
CA ASN A 115 20.98 -34.15 -35.38
C ASN A 115 21.27 -33.21 -36.55
N ILE A 116 20.86 -33.61 -37.76
CA ILE A 116 20.97 -32.79 -38.97
C ILE A 116 19.56 -32.35 -39.38
N CYS A 117 19.40 -31.06 -39.70
CA CYS A 117 18.15 -30.51 -40.22
C CYS A 117 18.28 -30.28 -41.73
N ILE A 118 17.42 -30.95 -42.51
CA ILE A 118 17.37 -30.81 -43.97
C ILE A 118 16.11 -30.04 -44.33
N ILE A 119 16.27 -28.95 -45.07
CA ILE A 119 15.20 -28.01 -45.43
C ILE A 119 15.01 -28.03 -46.95
N GLY A 120 13.79 -27.75 -47.41
CA GLY A 120 13.48 -27.65 -48.85
C GLY A 120 13.01 -28.96 -49.49
N ILE A 121 12.82 -30.02 -48.71
CA ILE A 121 12.30 -31.30 -49.19
C ILE A 121 10.78 -31.21 -49.37
N PRO A 122 10.23 -31.44 -50.58
CA PRO A 122 8.79 -31.51 -50.80
C PRO A 122 8.13 -32.58 -49.91
N GLU A 123 6.90 -32.34 -49.42
CA GLU A 123 6.21 -33.26 -48.50
C GLU A 123 5.97 -34.65 -49.12
N GLU A 124 5.73 -34.71 -50.43
CA GLU A 124 5.40 -35.96 -51.13
C GLU A 124 6.61 -36.87 -51.37
N GLU A 125 7.83 -36.35 -51.26
CA GLU A 125 9.06 -37.12 -51.53
C GLU A 125 9.22 -38.28 -50.53
N GLU A 126 8.69 -38.13 -49.33
CA GLU A 126 8.77 -39.11 -48.25
C GLU A 126 7.68 -40.20 -48.35
N ARG A 127 6.61 -39.99 -49.12
CA ARG A 127 5.39 -40.83 -49.13
C ARG A 127 5.61 -42.28 -49.60
N GLY A 128 6.71 -42.54 -50.31
CA GLY A 128 7.06 -43.88 -50.81
C GLY A 128 8.24 -44.53 -50.11
N LYS A 129 9.33 -43.78 -49.90
CA LYS A 129 10.62 -44.30 -49.41
C LYS A 129 10.89 -44.00 -47.94
N GLY A 130 10.04 -43.22 -47.28
CA GLY A 130 10.25 -42.72 -45.93
C GLY A 130 11.35 -41.65 -45.86
N ALA A 131 11.49 -40.99 -44.71
CA ALA A 131 12.50 -39.93 -44.51
C ALA A 131 13.95 -40.45 -44.64
N GLU A 132 14.22 -41.68 -44.21
CA GLU A 132 15.53 -42.33 -44.35
C GLU A 132 15.88 -42.56 -45.83
N GLY A 133 14.94 -43.09 -46.62
CA GLY A 133 15.17 -43.30 -48.05
C GLY A 133 15.36 -42.01 -48.85
N VAL A 134 14.73 -40.90 -48.42
CA VAL A 134 15.02 -39.57 -48.99
C VAL A 134 16.44 -39.12 -48.64
N LEU A 135 16.89 -39.33 -47.41
CA LEU A 135 18.25 -39.00 -46.99
C LEU A 135 19.30 -39.80 -47.78
N GLU A 136 19.09 -41.10 -47.98
CA GLU A 136 19.99 -41.95 -48.79
C GLU A 136 20.16 -41.42 -50.22
N LEU A 137 19.07 -40.98 -50.86
CA LEU A 137 19.13 -40.38 -52.20
C LEU A 137 19.95 -39.08 -52.20
N ILE A 138 19.73 -38.21 -51.22
CA ILE A 138 20.46 -36.94 -51.09
C ILE A 138 21.96 -37.21 -50.93
N ILE A 139 22.35 -38.18 -50.10
CA ILE A 139 23.75 -38.57 -49.90
C ILE A 139 24.33 -39.16 -51.19
N ALA A 140 23.63 -40.07 -51.87
CA ALA A 140 24.11 -40.69 -53.10
C ALA A 140 24.30 -39.67 -54.24
N GLU A 141 23.40 -38.68 -54.35
CA GLU A 141 23.44 -37.65 -55.39
C GLU A 141 24.50 -36.58 -55.11
N ASN A 142 24.64 -36.13 -53.87
CA ASN A 142 25.51 -34.99 -53.52
C ASN A 142 26.87 -35.40 -52.94
N PHE A 143 26.94 -36.52 -52.24
CA PHE A 143 28.13 -37.00 -51.53
C PHE A 143 28.45 -38.48 -51.83
N PRO A 144 28.73 -38.83 -53.09
CA PRO A 144 28.89 -40.24 -53.53
C PRO A 144 30.09 -40.96 -52.91
N SER A 145 31.05 -40.24 -52.32
CA SER A 145 32.14 -40.81 -51.52
C SER A 145 31.68 -41.24 -50.13
N LEU A 146 30.75 -40.48 -49.51
CA LEU A 146 30.22 -40.79 -48.18
C LEU A 146 29.45 -42.12 -48.21
N GLY A 147 28.60 -42.34 -49.21
CA GLY A 147 27.78 -43.54 -49.33
C GLY A 147 28.55 -44.85 -49.60
N LYS A 148 29.86 -44.81 -49.84
CA LYS A 148 30.70 -46.01 -50.08
C LYS A 148 31.55 -46.41 -48.87
N GLU A 149 31.78 -45.50 -47.93
CA GLU A 149 32.73 -45.65 -46.82
C GLU A 149 32.08 -45.68 -45.42
N THR A 150 30.76 -45.53 -45.30
CA THR A 150 30.18 -45.11 -44.02
C THR A 150 29.74 -46.24 -43.08
N ASP A 151 30.35 -46.27 -41.90
CA ASP A 151 29.81 -46.82 -40.64
C ASP A 151 28.72 -45.90 -40.02
N ALA A 152 28.11 -45.01 -40.81
CA ALA A 152 27.15 -44.03 -40.32
C ALA A 152 25.76 -44.66 -40.19
N GLU A 153 25.37 -44.98 -38.96
CA GLU A 153 24.04 -45.51 -38.64
C GLU A 153 23.06 -44.35 -38.42
N ILE A 154 21.96 -44.35 -39.17
CA ILE A 154 20.83 -43.43 -38.93
C ILE A 154 20.02 -44.02 -37.78
N GLN A 155 19.97 -43.32 -36.65
CA GLN A 155 19.19 -43.78 -35.51
C GLN A 155 17.68 -43.53 -35.70
N GLU A 156 17.33 -42.37 -36.27
CA GLU A 156 15.95 -42.00 -36.57
C GLU A 156 15.94 -40.88 -37.62
N ALA A 157 15.04 -40.96 -38.61
CA ALA A 157 14.72 -39.84 -39.47
C ALA A 157 13.20 -39.61 -39.51
N HIS A 158 12.79 -38.36 -39.29
CA HIS A 158 11.38 -37.98 -39.36
C HIS A 158 11.23 -36.53 -39.81
N ARG A 159 10.09 -36.23 -40.42
CA ARG A 159 9.70 -34.85 -40.69
C ARG A 159 9.37 -34.14 -39.38
N THR A 160 9.91 -32.94 -39.18
CA THR A 160 9.50 -32.13 -38.03
C THR A 160 8.00 -31.80 -38.17
N PRO A 161 7.15 -32.16 -37.20
CA PRO A 161 5.72 -31.90 -37.28
C PRO A 161 5.44 -30.42 -37.43
N PHE A 162 4.52 -30.05 -38.32
CA PHE A 162 4.09 -28.67 -38.48
C PHE A 162 3.40 -28.19 -37.20
N ARG A 163 4.05 -27.28 -36.45
CA ARG A 163 3.43 -26.65 -35.28
C ARG A 163 2.58 -25.47 -35.73
N HIS A 164 1.25 -25.60 -35.68
CA HIS A 164 0.36 -24.44 -35.68
C HIS A 164 0.61 -23.64 -34.39
N ASN A 165 1.27 -22.49 -34.49
CA ASN A 165 1.37 -21.56 -33.37
C ASN A 165 0.00 -20.90 -33.14
N LEU A 166 -0.77 -21.42 -32.20
CA LEU A 166 -2.09 -20.87 -31.82
C LEU A 166 -2.01 -19.53 -31.05
N ASN A 167 -0.82 -18.98 -30.83
CA ASN A 167 -0.61 -17.79 -29.99
C ASN A 167 -0.48 -16.47 -30.76
N GLN A 168 -0.79 -16.43 -32.06
CA GLN A 168 -1.04 -15.15 -32.73
C GLN A 168 -2.47 -14.71 -32.43
N SER A 169 -2.65 -13.99 -31.32
CA SER A 169 -3.82 -13.13 -31.15
C SER A 169 -3.88 -12.19 -32.34
N SER A 170 -4.86 -12.39 -33.22
CA SER A 170 -5.27 -11.38 -34.19
C SER A 170 -5.60 -10.11 -33.43
N ALA A 171 -4.87 -9.04 -33.75
CA ALA A 171 -5.16 -7.68 -33.29
C ALA A 171 -6.47 -7.16 -33.88
#